data_AF-A0A7R8WU95-F1
#
_entry.id   AF-A0A7R8WU95-F1
#
_cell.length_a   1.000
_cell.length_b   1.000
_cell.length_c   1.000
_cell.angle_alpha   90.00
_cell.angle_beta   90.00
_cell.angle_gamma   90.00
#
_symmetry.space_group_name_H-M   'P 1'
#
loop_
_entity.id
_entity.type
_entity.pdbx_description
1 polymer ?
#
loop_
_entity_poly.entity_id
_entity_poly.type
_entity_poly.pdbx_seq_one_letter_code
_entity_poly.pdbx_strand_id
1 'polypeptide(L)'
;MVSLVNALKLNDLAECCVVVSNDPTAKGLERAAALGIATASVDHKAFGKDRLGFEAALSACLADYNLDVLCLAGFMRVLSGEFVRDWEGRILNIHPSLLPKYKGLHTHERALEAGDAEAGCSVHLVTAELDDGPILGQARVPIVTGDSAETIAAR
;
A
#
# COMPACT_ATOMS: atom_id res chain seq x y z
N MET A 1 5.78 0.54 5.11
CA MET A 1 7.05 0.32 4.39
C MET A 1 8.17 -0.10 5.33
N VAL A 2 8.70 0.78 6.21
CA VAL A 2 9.86 0.44 7.08
C VAL A 2 9.66 -0.86 7.88
N SER A 3 8.48 -1.05 8.50
CA SER A 3 8.19 -2.27 9.24
C SER A 3 8.22 -3.53 8.38
N LEU A 4 7.75 -3.45 7.13
CA LEU A 4 7.80 -4.56 6.17
C LEU A 4 9.25 -4.91 5.84
N VAL A 5 10.05 -3.91 5.45
CA VAL A 5 11.48 -4.09 5.14
C VAL A 5 12.23 -4.76 6.30
N ASN A 6 12.04 -4.24 7.52
CA ASN A 6 12.70 -4.79 8.70
C ASN A 6 12.26 -6.23 8.97
N ALA A 7 10.98 -6.54 8.82
CA ALA A 7 10.45 -7.89 9.01
C ALA A 7 10.99 -8.86 7.95
N LEU A 8 11.06 -8.46 6.67
CA LEU A 8 11.62 -9.28 5.60
C LEU A 8 13.08 -9.65 5.88
N LYS A 9 13.89 -8.65 6.26
CA LYS A 9 15.31 -8.84 6.61
C LYS A 9 15.51 -9.70 7.85
N LEU A 10 14.72 -9.47 8.90
CA LEU A 10 14.85 -10.18 10.18
C LEU A 10 14.52 -11.68 10.03
N ASN A 11 13.56 -12.01 9.18
CA ASN A 11 13.06 -13.38 9.01
C ASN A 11 13.62 -14.09 7.77
N ASP A 12 14.54 -13.45 7.04
CA ASP A 12 15.14 -13.98 5.80
C ASP A 12 14.08 -14.46 4.77
N LEU A 13 13.00 -13.67 4.61
CA LEU A 13 11.83 -14.06 3.81
C LEU A 13 11.91 -13.59 2.35
N ALA A 14 12.44 -12.38 2.12
CA ALA A 14 12.60 -11.78 0.80
C ALA A 14 13.56 -10.58 0.87
N GLU A 15 14.03 -10.14 -0.29
CA GLU A 15 14.79 -8.91 -0.45
C GLU A 15 13.88 -7.75 -0.87
N CYS A 16 14.05 -6.58 -0.25
CA CYS A 16 13.41 -5.35 -0.73
C CYS A 16 14.32 -4.68 -1.76
N CYS A 17 14.10 -4.97 -3.04
CA CYS A 17 14.97 -4.51 -4.13
C CYS A 17 14.89 -2.98 -4.34
N VAL A 18 13.68 -2.41 -4.30
CA VAL A 18 13.44 -0.98 -4.56
C VAL A 18 12.21 -0.48 -3.81
N VAL A 19 12.25 0.79 -3.36
CA VAL A 19 11.08 1.54 -2.92
C VAL A 19 10.77 2.64 -3.92
N VAL A 20 9.58 2.57 -4.52
CA VAL A 20 9.09 3.55 -5.49
C VAL A 20 7.95 4.38 -4.91
N SER A 21 7.97 5.69 -5.14
CA SER A 21 6.86 6.58 -4.77
C SER A 21 6.29 7.32 -5.98
N ASN A 22 4.99 7.59 -5.93
CA ASN A 22 4.35 8.52 -6.85
C ASN A 22 4.57 10.00 -6.48
N ASP A 23 5.14 10.28 -5.30
CA ASP A 23 5.50 11.62 -4.84
C ASP A 23 7.02 11.68 -4.57
N PRO A 24 7.80 12.48 -5.33
CA PRO A 24 9.25 12.57 -5.16
C PRO A 24 9.66 13.13 -3.80
N THR A 25 8.75 13.74 -3.05
CA THR A 25 8.98 14.31 -1.71
C THR A 25 8.51 13.38 -0.58
N ALA A 26 8.05 12.17 -0.91
CA ALA A 26 7.60 11.22 0.09
C ALA A 26 8.72 10.86 1.06
N LYS A 27 8.52 11.12 2.36
CA LYS A 27 9.43 10.73 3.45
C LYS A 27 9.76 9.22 3.47
N GLY A 28 8.92 8.40 2.81
CA GLY A 28 9.20 6.98 2.61
C GLY A 28 10.49 6.72 1.82
N LEU A 29 10.82 7.58 0.84
CA LEU A 29 12.05 7.46 0.05
C LEU A 29 13.29 7.69 0.92
N GLU A 30 13.31 8.78 1.70
CA GLU A 30 14.40 9.07 2.64
C GLU A 30 14.64 7.92 3.62
N ARG A 31 13.56 7.34 4.16
CA ARG A 31 13.63 6.19 5.08
C ARG A 31 14.18 4.94 4.40
N ALA A 32 13.82 4.68 3.15
CA ALA A 32 14.33 3.53 2.38
C ALA A 32 15.81 3.69 2.05
N ALA A 33 16.23 4.88 1.60
CA ALA A 33 17.63 5.20 1.35
C ALA A 33 18.49 5.06 2.63
N ALA A 34 17.97 5.49 3.79
CA ALA A 34 18.65 5.31 5.08
C ALA A 34 18.83 3.83 5.48
N LEU A 35 18.05 2.91 4.90
CA LEU A 35 18.17 1.47 5.07
C LEU A 35 19.06 0.81 4.00
N GLY A 36 19.65 1.60 3.09
CA GLY A 36 20.50 1.12 2.00
C GLY A 36 19.72 0.51 0.82
N ILE A 37 18.43 0.83 0.68
CA ILE A 37 17.57 0.29 -0.36
C ILE A 37 17.52 1.26 -1.54
N ALA A 38 17.50 0.72 -2.77
CA ALA A 38 17.32 1.55 -3.95
C ALA A 38 16.00 2.31 -3.89
N THR A 39 16.01 3.57 -4.30
CA THR A 39 14.82 4.42 -4.29
C THR A 39 14.60 5.02 -5.66
N ALA A 40 13.35 5.07 -6.09
CA ALA A 40 12.96 5.79 -7.29
C ALA A 40 11.64 6.52 -7.08
N SER A 41 11.33 7.45 -7.97
CA SER A 41 10.06 8.15 -7.95
C SER A 41 9.57 8.44 -9.36
N VAL A 42 8.27 8.29 -9.57
CA VAL A 42 7.58 8.75 -10.78
C VAL A 42 6.57 9.79 -10.32
N ASP A 43 6.83 11.07 -10.58
CA ASP A 43 5.93 12.12 -10.10
C ASP A 43 4.60 12.08 -10.86
N HIS A 44 3.55 11.62 -10.18
CA HIS A 44 2.21 11.51 -10.76
C HIS A 44 1.62 12.87 -11.20
N LYS A 45 2.11 13.99 -10.65
CA LYS A 45 1.64 15.32 -11.01
C LYS A 45 2.01 15.69 -12.44
N ALA A 46 3.12 15.15 -12.96
CA ALA A 46 3.57 15.37 -14.34
C ALA A 46 2.60 14.79 -15.39
N PHE A 47 1.76 13.83 -15.00
CA PHE A 47 0.85 13.13 -15.91
C PHE A 47 -0.61 13.63 -15.80
N GLY A 48 -0.97 14.38 -14.75
CA GLY A 48 -2.33 14.87 -14.55
C GLY A 48 -3.37 13.74 -14.60
N LYS A 49 -4.27 13.79 -15.58
CA LYS A 49 -5.32 12.78 -15.82
C LYS A 49 -4.85 11.58 -16.64
N ASP A 50 -3.64 11.63 -17.21
CA ASP A 50 -3.08 10.53 -17.99
C ASP A 50 -2.58 9.40 -17.08
N ARG A 51 -3.51 8.51 -16.75
CA ARG A 51 -3.23 7.35 -15.92
C ARG A 51 -2.30 6.35 -16.62
N LEU A 52 -2.54 6.09 -17.91
CA LEU A 52 -1.79 5.09 -18.67
C LEU A 52 -0.34 5.54 -18.89
N GLY A 53 -0.12 6.83 -19.18
CA GLY A 53 1.23 7.40 -19.28
C GLY A 53 2.00 7.29 -17.95
N PHE A 54 1.34 7.57 -16.82
CA PHE A 54 1.94 7.38 -15.50
C PHE A 54 2.32 5.92 -15.24
N GLU A 55 1.43 4.98 -15.55
CA GLU A 55 1.66 3.55 -15.34
C GLU A 55 2.74 2.99 -16.28
N ALA A 56 2.83 3.48 -17.51
CA ALA A 56 3.93 3.14 -18.43
C ALA A 56 5.30 3.61 -17.87
N ALA A 57 5.36 4.83 -17.33
CA ALA A 57 6.56 5.35 -16.68
C ALA A 57 6.92 4.56 -15.40
N LEU A 58 5.91 4.15 -14.62
CA LEU A 58 6.08 3.29 -13.45
C LEU A 58 6.62 1.91 -13.85
N SER A 59 6.06 1.25 -14.85
CA SER A 59 6.54 -0.04 -15.35
C SER A 59 7.97 0.06 -15.87
N ALA A 60 8.31 1.11 -16.63
CA ALA A 60 9.67 1.35 -17.08
C ALA A 60 10.65 1.55 -15.91
N CYS A 61 10.23 2.25 -14.86
CA CYS A 61 11.02 2.44 -13.64
C CYS A 61 11.28 1.11 -12.90
N LEU A 62 10.34 0.16 -12.96
CA LEU A 62 10.45 -1.14 -12.27
C LEU A 62 11.19 -2.21 -13.09
N ALA A 63 11.34 -2.02 -14.40
CA ALA A 63 11.79 -3.05 -15.34
C ALA A 63 13.17 -3.65 -14.99
N ASP A 64 14.10 -2.83 -14.51
CA ASP A 64 15.49 -3.24 -14.27
C ASP A 64 15.68 -4.03 -12.96
N TYR A 65 14.66 -4.10 -12.10
CA TYR A 65 14.77 -4.69 -10.77
C TYR A 65 14.38 -6.18 -10.70
N ASN A 66 13.90 -6.77 -11.79
CA ASN A 66 13.47 -8.19 -11.86
C ASN A 66 12.62 -8.63 -10.64
N LEU A 67 11.52 -7.91 -10.39
CA LEU A 67 10.72 -8.09 -9.19
C LEU A 67 9.77 -9.29 -9.28
N ASP A 68 9.71 -10.06 -8.21
CA ASP A 68 8.74 -11.16 -8.07
C ASP A 68 7.38 -10.68 -7.59
N VAL A 69 7.34 -9.67 -6.71
CA VAL A 69 6.12 -9.19 -6.02
C VAL A 69 6.15 -7.66 -5.87
N LEU A 70 4.99 -7.03 -6.02
CA LEU A 70 4.76 -5.62 -5.65
C LEU A 70 3.98 -5.53 -4.34
N CYS A 71 4.43 -4.66 -3.44
CA CYS A 71 3.75 -4.38 -2.16
C CYS A 71 3.33 -2.91 -2.09
N LEU A 72 2.02 -2.65 -2.22
CA LEU A 72 1.44 -1.33 -2.04
C LEU A 72 1.34 -1.03 -0.54
N ALA A 73 2.22 -0.13 -0.06
CA ALA A 73 2.30 0.26 1.34
C ALA A 73 2.07 1.77 1.49
N GLY A 74 0.80 2.18 1.34
CA GLY A 74 0.41 3.60 1.34
C GLY A 74 0.50 4.26 -0.03
N PHE A 75 0.30 3.49 -1.11
CA PHE A 75 0.32 3.99 -2.48
C PHE A 75 -1.04 4.62 -2.83
N MET A 76 -1.15 5.95 -2.71
CA MET A 76 -2.42 6.69 -2.81
C MET A 76 -2.88 6.94 -4.25
N ARG A 77 -2.84 5.92 -5.11
CA ARG A 77 -3.32 6.00 -6.51
C ARG A 77 -3.86 4.65 -6.95
N VAL A 78 -5.05 4.64 -7.53
CA VAL A 78 -5.67 3.42 -8.07
C VAL A 78 -4.92 3.01 -9.34
N LEU A 79 -4.49 1.75 -9.44
CA LEU A 79 -3.79 1.18 -10.59
C LEU A 79 -4.79 0.58 -11.59
N SER A 80 -4.56 0.77 -12.89
CA SER A 80 -5.50 0.31 -13.91
C SER A 80 -5.59 -1.20 -13.93
N GLY A 81 -6.70 -1.72 -14.44
CA GLY A 81 -6.82 -3.15 -14.68
C GLY A 81 -5.72 -3.68 -15.61
N GLU A 82 -5.16 -2.85 -16.49
CA GLU A 82 -4.04 -3.27 -17.36
C GLU A 82 -2.77 -3.47 -16.56
N PHE A 83 -2.41 -2.49 -15.74
CA PHE A 83 -1.26 -2.59 -14.84
C PHE A 83 -1.42 -3.76 -13.87
N VAL A 84 -2.61 -3.95 -13.29
CA VAL A 84 -2.86 -5.05 -12.35
C VAL A 84 -2.74 -6.42 -13.03
N ARG A 85 -3.16 -6.57 -14.29
CA ARG A 85 -3.02 -7.84 -15.03
C ARG A 85 -1.57 -8.28 -15.19
N ASP A 86 -0.64 -7.35 -15.44
CA ASP A 86 0.79 -7.68 -15.58
C ASP A 86 1.40 -8.24 -14.27
N TRP A 87 0.78 -7.90 -13.13
CA TRP A 87 1.18 -8.32 -11.79
C TRP A 87 0.17 -9.27 -11.14
N GLU A 88 -0.72 -9.89 -11.92
CA GLU A 88 -1.78 -10.74 -11.38
C GLU A 88 -1.23 -11.84 -10.47
N GLY A 89 -1.82 -11.97 -9.27
CA GLY A 89 -1.34 -12.90 -8.24
C GLY A 89 -0.05 -12.49 -7.52
N ARG A 90 0.57 -11.36 -7.90
CA ARG A 90 1.89 -10.89 -7.41
C ARG A 90 1.88 -9.44 -6.93
N ILE A 91 0.70 -8.84 -6.76
CA ILE A 91 0.55 -7.50 -6.18
C ILE A 91 -0.28 -7.56 -4.89
N LEU A 92 0.30 -7.04 -3.81
CA LEU A 92 -0.26 -7.03 -2.46
C LEU A 92 -0.58 -5.59 -2.05
N ASN A 93 -1.66 -5.41 -1.28
CA ASN A 93 -1.97 -4.15 -0.63
C ASN A 93 -2.31 -4.37 0.84
N ILE A 94 -1.89 -3.42 1.68
CA ILE A 94 -2.38 -3.29 3.05
C ILE A 94 -3.43 -2.18 3.11
N HIS A 95 -4.63 -2.54 3.55
CA HIS A 95 -5.77 -1.65 3.65
C HIS A 95 -6.17 -1.43 5.12
N PRO A 96 -6.35 -0.19 5.60
CA PRO A 96 -6.61 0.12 7.01
C PRO A 96 -8.07 -0.11 7.43
N SER A 97 -8.67 -1.23 7.02
CA SER A 97 -9.96 -1.67 7.55
C SER A 97 -10.03 -3.20 7.61
N LEU A 98 -11.03 -3.70 8.34
CA LEU A 98 -11.41 -5.11 8.30
C LEU A 98 -12.28 -5.35 7.06
N LEU A 99 -11.66 -5.45 5.88
CA LEU A 99 -12.35 -5.78 4.62
C LEU A 99 -13.30 -6.98 4.81
N PRO A 100 -14.50 -6.95 4.19
CA PRO A 100 -14.96 -6.02 3.16
C PRO A 100 -15.50 -4.67 3.68
N LYS A 101 -15.45 -4.39 4.99
CA LYS A 101 -15.89 -3.09 5.52
C LYS A 101 -14.97 -1.96 5.04
N TYR A 102 -15.55 -0.79 4.79
CA TYR A 102 -14.84 0.47 4.55
C TYR A 102 -13.73 0.40 3.48
N LYS A 103 -14.09 -0.01 2.26
CA LYS A 103 -13.22 0.18 1.08
C LYS A 103 -12.94 1.66 0.83
N GLY A 104 -11.79 1.98 0.25
CA GLY A 104 -11.37 3.34 -0.06
C GLY A 104 -10.87 4.13 1.15
N LEU A 105 -11.11 5.43 1.17
CA LEU A 105 -10.49 6.35 2.13
C LEU A 105 -11.28 6.48 3.45
N HIS A 106 -10.67 7.13 4.44
CA HIS A 106 -11.29 7.52 5.72
C HIS A 106 -11.87 6.34 6.51
N THR A 107 -11.19 5.20 6.47
CA THR A 107 -11.68 3.94 7.04
C THR A 107 -11.93 4.02 8.54
N HIS A 108 -11.03 4.66 9.29
CA HIS A 108 -11.13 4.80 10.74
C HIS A 108 -12.23 5.78 11.16
N GLU A 109 -12.37 6.91 10.45
CA GLU A 109 -13.46 7.87 10.66
C GLU A 109 -14.82 7.17 10.47
N ARG A 110 -14.97 6.41 9.38
CA ARG A 110 -16.19 5.65 9.08
C ARG A 110 -16.49 4.57 10.12
N ALA A 111 -15.47 3.91 10.66
CA ALA A 111 -15.64 2.93 11.73
C ALA A 111 -16.16 3.60 13.03
N LEU A 112 -15.63 4.77 13.37
CA LEU A 112 -16.09 5.57 14.51
C LEU A 112 -17.53 6.06 14.32
N GLU A 113 -17.85 6.61 13.15
CA GLU A 113 -19.20 7.09 12.82
C GLU A 113 -20.25 5.97 12.87
N ALA A 114 -19.86 4.75 12.46
CA ALA A 114 -20.71 3.57 12.53
C ALA A 114 -20.89 3.01 13.95
N GLY A 115 -20.11 3.50 14.93
CA GLY A 115 -20.11 2.96 16.29
C GLY A 115 -19.56 1.53 16.37
N ASP A 116 -18.61 1.17 15.50
CA ASP A 116 -17.98 -0.14 15.53
C ASP A 116 -17.17 -0.33 16.83
N ALA A 117 -17.16 -1.56 17.36
CA ALA A 117 -16.37 -1.92 18.53
C ALA A 117 -14.89 -2.26 18.18
N GLU A 118 -14.62 -2.55 16.91
CA GLU A 118 -13.30 -2.96 16.42
C GLU A 118 -12.99 -2.26 15.10
N ALA A 119 -11.74 -1.82 14.95
CA ALA A 119 -11.11 -1.47 13.69
C ALA A 119 -10.05 -2.53 13.35
N GLY A 120 -9.27 -2.29 12.31
CA GLY A 120 -8.16 -3.17 11.96
C GLY A 120 -7.61 -2.88 10.57
N CYS A 121 -6.84 -3.83 10.07
CA CYS A 121 -6.30 -3.80 8.71
C CYS A 121 -6.40 -5.17 8.05
N SER A 122 -6.39 -5.16 6.73
CA SER A 122 -6.35 -6.34 5.87
C SER A 122 -5.14 -6.28 4.95
N VAL A 123 -4.42 -7.39 4.80
CA VAL A 123 -3.52 -7.62 3.67
C VAL A 123 -4.27 -8.46 2.66
N HIS A 124 -4.29 -8.03 1.40
CA HIS A 124 -5.01 -8.71 0.33
C HIS A 124 -4.24 -8.65 -0.99
N LEU A 125 -4.55 -9.58 -1.90
CA LEU A 125 -4.13 -9.49 -3.30
C LEU A 125 -4.87 -8.32 -3.98
N VAL A 126 -4.20 -7.57 -4.84
CA VAL A 126 -4.84 -6.50 -5.62
C VAL A 126 -5.47 -7.10 -6.87
N THR A 127 -6.71 -6.71 -7.14
CA THR A 127 -7.44 -6.98 -8.38
C THR A 127 -7.79 -5.65 -9.06
N ALA A 128 -8.40 -5.71 -10.26
CA ALA A 128 -8.86 -4.50 -10.93
C ALA A 128 -9.96 -3.76 -10.14
N GLU A 129 -10.70 -4.48 -9.30
CA GLU A 129 -11.72 -3.93 -8.42
C GLU A 129 -11.09 -3.43 -7.11
N LEU A 130 -11.48 -2.22 -6.70
CA LEU A 130 -10.91 -1.54 -5.54
C LEU A 130 -11.15 -2.35 -4.26
N ASP A 131 -10.06 -2.66 -3.55
CA ASP A 131 -10.05 -3.35 -2.25
C ASP A 131 -10.92 -4.63 -2.22
N ASP A 132 -10.97 -5.37 -3.32
CA ASP A 132 -11.86 -6.54 -3.49
C ASP A 132 -11.15 -7.88 -3.67
N GLY A 133 -9.82 -7.88 -3.78
CA GLY A 133 -9.09 -9.13 -3.98
C GLY A 133 -9.04 -10.03 -2.74
N PRO A 134 -8.62 -11.29 -2.91
CA PRO A 134 -8.57 -12.28 -1.82
C PRO A 134 -7.78 -11.78 -0.60
N ILE A 135 -8.40 -11.86 0.57
CA ILE A 135 -7.78 -11.51 1.85
C ILE A 135 -6.79 -12.60 2.26
N LEU A 136 -5.55 -12.21 2.53
CA LEU A 136 -4.47 -13.10 2.98
C LEU A 136 -4.32 -13.11 4.49
N GLY A 137 -4.65 -11.99 5.15
CA GLY A 137 -4.60 -11.88 6.60
C GLY A 137 -5.24 -10.59 7.09
N GLN A 138 -5.67 -10.59 8.35
CA GLN A 138 -6.25 -9.43 9.01
C GLN A 138 -5.71 -9.31 10.44
N ALA A 139 -5.61 -8.08 10.92
CA ALA A 139 -5.36 -7.76 12.32
C ALA A 139 -6.48 -6.85 12.83
N ARG A 140 -6.95 -7.12 14.05
CA ARG A 140 -8.04 -6.37 14.71
C ARG A 140 -7.47 -5.56 15.85
N VAL A 141 -8.03 -4.38 16.06
CA VAL A 141 -7.75 -3.53 17.22
C VAL A 141 -9.07 -3.04 17.82
N PRO A 142 -9.18 -2.96 19.16
CA PRO A 142 -10.39 -2.44 19.78
C PRO A 142 -10.53 -0.93 19.49
N ILE A 143 -11.76 -0.46 19.34
CA ILE A 143 -12.12 0.96 19.41
C ILE A 143 -12.60 1.22 20.83
N VAL A 144 -11.92 2.12 21.54
CA VAL A 144 -12.25 2.46 22.93
C VAL A 144 -12.84 3.86 23.04
N THR A 145 -13.55 4.14 24.13
CA THR A 145 -14.15 5.45 24.37
C THR A 145 -13.09 6.54 24.36
N GLY A 146 -13.30 7.57 23.52
CA GLY A 146 -12.38 8.68 23.36
C GLY A 146 -11.33 8.49 22.25
N ASP A 147 -11.32 7.35 21.55
CA ASP A 147 -10.50 7.19 20.35
C ASP A 147 -10.89 8.21 19.26
N SER A 148 -9.86 8.74 18.59
CA SER A 148 -9.95 9.42 17.30
C SER A 148 -9.43 8.54 16.18
N ALA A 149 -9.68 8.93 14.92
CA ALA A 149 -9.18 8.22 13.74
C ALA A 149 -7.64 8.05 13.78
N GLU A 150 -6.93 9.07 14.27
CA GLU A 150 -5.47 9.06 14.41
C GLU A 150 -5.00 8.07 15.49
N THR A 151 -5.70 8.01 16.64
CA THR A 151 -5.34 7.07 17.71
C THR A 151 -5.59 5.62 17.32
N ILE A 152 -6.61 5.37 16.49
CA ILE A 152 -6.87 4.05 15.92
C ILE A 152 -5.79 3.71 14.89
N ALA A 153 -5.45 4.65 14.00
CA ALA A 153 -4.44 4.44 12.96
C ALA A 153 -3.04 4.13 13.50
N ALA A 154 -2.72 4.64 14.69
CA ALA A 154 -1.42 4.45 15.35
C ALA A 154 -1.29 3.10 16.09
N ARG A 155 -2.41 2.38 16.30
CA ARG A 155 -2.48 1.14 17.07
C ARG A 155 -2.23 -0.09 16.19
#